data_AF-A0A3D0S770-F1
#
_entry.id   AF-A0A3D0S770-F1
#
_cell.length_a   1.000
_cell.length_b   1.000
_cell.length_c   1.000
_cell.angle_alpha   90.00
_cell.angle_beta   90.00
_cell.angle_gamma   90.00
#
_symmetry.space_group_name_H-M   'P 1'
#
loop_
_entity.id
_entity.type
_entity.pdbx_description
1 polymer ?
#
loop_
_entity_poly.entity_id
_entity_poly.type
_entity_poly.pdbx_seq_one_letter_code
_entity_poly.pdbx_strand_id
1 'polypeptide(L)'
;MPATGTSTISLYDFRLRAAHNGGESLSGRTVRLTGFVLRTDSGWELVRLHISCCAADAFVSAIRVQGVPVPAARGHDDVWVTVTGHLAQDSSGDADPVLQASSIKPVSAPTNPYE
;
A
#
# COMPACT_ATOMS: atom_id res chain seq x y z
N MET A 1 -12.50 0.40 -25.42
CA MET A 1 -12.59 -0.31 -24.12
C MET A 1 -11.52 0.27 -23.21
N PRO A 2 -11.80 0.98 -22.10
CA PRO A 2 -10.70 1.32 -21.20
C PRO A 2 -10.35 0.05 -20.42
N ALA A 3 -9.06 -0.30 -20.43
CA ALA A 3 -8.56 -1.50 -19.78
C ALA A 3 -8.88 -1.45 -18.28
N THR A 4 -9.86 -2.24 -17.85
CA THR A 4 -10.14 -2.56 -16.45
C THR A 4 -9.02 -3.48 -15.93
N GLY A 5 -7.79 -3.01 -15.99
CA GLY A 5 -6.60 -3.74 -15.57
C GLY A 5 -6.21 -3.32 -14.17
N THR A 6 -6.19 -4.25 -13.23
CA THR A 6 -5.54 -4.03 -11.94
C THR A 6 -4.08 -3.67 -12.18
N SER A 7 -3.68 -2.44 -11.84
CA SER A 7 -2.30 -1.99 -12.00
C SER A 7 -1.48 -2.37 -10.77
N THR A 8 -0.40 -3.12 -10.96
CA THR A 8 0.55 -3.38 -9.88
C THR A 8 1.54 -2.22 -9.85
N ILE A 9 1.58 -1.49 -8.74
CA ILE A 9 2.48 -0.33 -8.55
C ILE A 9 3.15 -0.44 -7.19
N SER A 10 4.20 0.34 -6.99
CA SER A 10 4.87 0.43 -5.70
C SER A 10 4.05 1.18 -4.67
N LEU A 11 4.30 0.88 -3.39
CA LEU A 11 3.63 1.59 -2.30
C LEU A 11 4.07 3.06 -2.29
N TYR A 12 5.33 3.30 -2.63
CA TYR A 12 5.89 4.64 -2.84
C TYR A 12 5.22 5.39 -4.00
N ASP A 13 5.10 4.77 -5.18
CA ASP A 13 4.43 5.38 -6.34
C ASP A 13 2.96 5.67 -6.06
N PHE A 14 2.26 4.77 -5.36
CA PHE A 14 0.90 5.04 -4.90
C PHE A 14 0.83 6.29 -4.00
N ARG A 15 1.73 6.41 -3.02
CA ARG A 15 1.78 7.57 -2.12
C ARG A 15 2.06 8.86 -2.87
N LEU A 16 3.03 8.86 -3.77
CA LEU A 16 3.35 10.02 -4.62
C LEU A 16 2.16 10.44 -5.48
N ARG A 17 1.52 9.47 -6.14
CA ARG A 17 0.37 9.73 -7.01
C ARG A 17 -0.87 10.18 -6.26
N ALA A 18 -1.08 9.69 -5.04
CA ALA A 18 -2.19 10.11 -4.19
C ALA A 18 -2.03 11.56 -3.71
N ALA A 19 -0.80 11.98 -3.39
CA ALA A 19 -0.51 13.37 -3.01
C ALA A 19 -0.55 14.32 -4.21
N HIS A 20 -0.15 13.86 -5.40
CA HIS A 20 -0.11 14.69 -6.59
C HIS A 20 -1.50 14.89 -7.22
N ASN A 21 -1.91 16.15 -7.41
CA ASN A 21 -3.22 16.52 -7.97
C ASN A 21 -4.41 15.77 -7.33
N GLY A 22 -4.36 15.56 -6.00
CA GLY A 22 -5.44 14.88 -5.28
C GLY A 22 -5.73 13.44 -5.76
N GLY A 23 -4.74 12.73 -6.31
CA GLY A 23 -4.92 11.34 -6.70
C GLY A 23 -5.59 11.11 -8.05
N GLU A 24 -5.75 12.13 -8.89
CA GLU A 24 -6.39 12.02 -10.22
C GLU A 24 -5.87 10.85 -11.06
N SER A 25 -4.57 10.55 -10.98
CA SER A 25 -3.96 9.43 -11.72
C SER A 25 -4.39 8.04 -11.23
N LEU A 26 -4.89 7.95 -9.98
CA LEU A 26 -5.39 6.74 -9.33
C LEU A 26 -6.93 6.67 -9.36
N SER A 27 -7.61 7.77 -9.65
CA SER A 27 -9.07 7.85 -9.73
C SER A 27 -9.64 6.84 -10.74
N GLY A 28 -10.59 6.03 -10.28
CA GLY A 28 -11.22 4.98 -11.09
C GLY A 28 -10.32 3.78 -11.40
N ARG A 29 -9.14 3.67 -10.78
CA ARG A 29 -8.22 2.54 -10.98
C ARG A 29 -8.15 1.63 -9.77
N THR A 30 -8.15 0.33 -10.03
CA THR A 30 -7.79 -0.66 -9.02
C THR A 30 -6.28 -0.87 -9.05
N VAL A 31 -5.63 -0.68 -7.91
CA VAL A 31 -4.20 -0.92 -7.72
C VAL A 31 -3.97 -2.17 -6.89
N ARG A 32 -2.82 -2.82 -7.13
CA ARG A 32 -2.30 -3.92 -6.34
C ARG A 32 -0.99 -3.49 -5.73
N LEU A 33 -0.93 -3.49 -4.40
CA LEU A 33 0.23 -3.11 -3.60
C LEU A 33 0.69 -4.32 -2.80
N THR A 34 2.00 -4.43 -2.57
CA THR A 34 2.57 -5.47 -1.71
C THR A 34 3.42 -4.80 -0.64
N GLY A 35 3.29 -5.27 0.59
CA GLY A 35 3.99 -4.74 1.75
C GLY A 35 3.82 -5.66 2.95
N PHE A 36 4.41 -5.28 4.07
CA PHE A 36 4.19 -5.95 5.35
C PHE A 36 3.12 -5.21 6.17
N VAL A 37 2.51 -5.91 7.11
CA VAL A 37 1.40 -5.41 7.93
C VAL A 37 1.95 -4.79 9.19
N LEU A 38 1.69 -3.50 9.40
CA LEU A 38 1.94 -2.81 10.66
C LEU A 38 0.61 -2.56 11.37
N ARG A 39 0.46 -3.06 12.61
CA ARG A 39 -0.75 -2.81 13.41
C ARG A 39 -0.60 -1.50 14.17
N THR A 40 -1.68 -0.74 14.24
CA THR A 40 -1.76 0.50 15.01
C THR A 40 -3.03 0.49 15.88
N ASP A 41 -3.11 1.37 16.87
CA ASP A 41 -4.31 1.47 17.73
C ASP A 41 -5.58 1.84 16.93
N SER A 42 -5.40 2.46 15.76
CA SER A 42 -6.47 2.87 14.84
C SER A 42 -6.79 1.85 13.74
N GLY A 43 -6.11 0.70 13.71
CA GLY A 43 -6.29 -0.33 12.68
C GLY A 43 -4.96 -0.92 12.22
N TRP A 44 -4.66 -0.80 10.94
CA TRP A 44 -3.42 -1.30 10.37
C TRP A 44 -3.00 -0.53 9.12
N GLU A 45 -1.71 -0.60 8.86
CA GLU A 45 -1.04 0.09 7.76
C GLU A 45 -0.28 -0.94 6.92
N LEU A 46 -0.26 -0.70 5.62
CA LEU A 46 0.61 -1.42 4.71
C LEU A 46 1.90 -0.63 4.61
N VAL A 47 3.02 -1.29 4.88
CA VAL A 47 4.34 -0.66 4.95
C VAL A 47 5.31 -1.36 4.02
N ARG A 48 6.25 -0.59 3.47
CA ARG A 48 7.34 -1.12 2.66
C ARG A 48 8.61 -0.27 2.83
N LEU A 49 9.77 -0.91 2.78
CA LEU A 49 11.05 -0.20 2.71
C LEU A 49 11.40 0.08 1.25
N HIS A 50 11.79 1.30 0.97
CA HIS A 50 12.32 1.72 -0.32
C HIS A 50 13.81 2.05 -0.16
N ILE A 51 14.65 1.62 -1.10
CA ILE A 51 16.07 1.99 -1.13
C ILE A 51 16.36 2.61 -2.49
N SER A 52 16.71 3.89 -2.51
CA SER A 52 16.96 4.62 -3.76
C SER A 52 18.33 4.30 -4.36
N CYS A 53 19.40 4.31 -3.55
CA CYS A 53 20.77 4.11 -4.02
C CYS A 53 21.66 3.38 -2.99
N CYS A 54 21.54 3.72 -1.71
CA CYS A 54 22.31 3.10 -0.62
C CYS A 54 21.39 2.80 0.58
N ALA A 55 21.80 1.90 1.48
CA ALA A 55 21.08 1.63 2.73
C ALA A 55 20.89 2.87 3.62
N ALA A 56 21.74 3.89 3.45
CA ALA A 56 21.62 5.18 4.10
C ALA A 56 20.41 6.00 3.62
N ASP A 57 19.98 5.79 2.37
CA ASP A 57 18.83 6.47 1.76
C ASP A 57 17.57 5.60 1.82
N ALA A 58 17.56 4.60 2.72
CA ALA A 58 16.41 3.76 2.94
C ALA A 58 15.32 4.56 3.69
N PHE A 59 14.10 4.53 3.18
CA PHE A 59 12.97 5.11 3.87
C PHE A 59 11.76 4.18 3.85
N VAL A 60 10.93 4.30 4.88
CA VAL A 60 9.70 3.52 5.02
C VAL A 60 8.57 4.30 4.38
N SER A 61 7.87 3.66 3.45
CA SER A 61 6.59 4.14 2.94
C SER A 61 5.48 3.39 3.67
N ALA A 62 4.53 4.12 4.25
CA ALA A 62 3.36 3.60 4.93
C ALA A 62 2.09 4.20 4.33
N ILE A 63 1.03 3.39 4.25
CA ILE A 63 -0.33 3.84 3.92
C ILE A 63 -1.34 3.15 4.82
N ARG A 64 -2.45 3.83 5.11
CA ARG A 64 -3.55 3.22 5.86
C ARG A 64 -4.40 2.35 4.95
N VAL A 65 -4.82 1.20 5.46
CA VAL A 65 -5.71 0.29 4.72
C VAL A 65 -7.04 0.14 5.45
N GLN A 66 -8.14 0.26 4.70
CA GLN A 66 -9.50 0.09 5.18
C GLN A 66 -10.28 -0.89 4.31
N GLY A 67 -11.48 -1.29 4.75
CA GLY A 67 -12.39 -2.14 3.98
C GLY A 67 -12.15 -3.64 4.09
N VAL A 68 -11.04 -4.06 4.69
CA VAL A 68 -10.75 -5.47 4.98
C VAL A 68 -10.24 -5.62 6.42
N PRO A 69 -10.54 -6.75 7.08
CA PRO A 69 -10.04 -7.01 8.43
C PRO A 69 -8.52 -7.10 8.44
N VAL A 70 -7.91 -6.74 9.58
CA VAL A 70 -6.47 -6.88 9.76
C VAL A 70 -6.10 -8.36 9.58
N PRO A 71 -5.19 -8.71 8.65
CA PRO A 71 -4.81 -10.10 8.42
C PRO A 71 -4.28 -10.71 9.72
N ALA A 72 -4.68 -11.94 10.05
CA ALA A 72 -4.22 -12.61 11.25
C ALA A 72 -2.71 -12.87 11.14
N ALA A 73 -1.91 -12.21 12.00
CA ALA A 73 -0.50 -12.55 12.13
C ALA A 73 -0.41 -13.81 12.97
N ARG A 74 0.12 -14.89 12.40
CA ARG A 74 0.53 -16.05 13.21
C ARG A 74 1.91 -15.71 13.79
N GLY A 75 1.95 -15.19 15.01
CA GLY A 75 3.21 -14.91 15.72
C GLY A 75 3.81 -13.52 15.48
N HIS A 76 5.11 -13.40 15.73
CA HIS A 76 5.92 -12.17 15.62
C HIS A 76 6.45 -11.90 14.20
N ASP A 77 5.97 -12.63 13.20
CA ASP A 77 6.53 -12.59 11.85
C ASP A 77 6.06 -11.36 11.06
N ASP A 78 6.96 -10.80 10.25
CA ASP A 78 6.66 -9.77 9.25
C ASP A 78 5.69 -10.34 8.20
N VAL A 79 4.37 -10.16 8.42
CA VAL A 79 3.34 -10.72 7.53
C VAL A 79 3.29 -9.92 6.24
N TRP A 80 3.82 -10.50 5.17
CA TRP A 80 3.70 -9.95 3.83
C TRP A 80 2.32 -10.22 3.24
N VAL A 81 1.72 -9.16 2.69
CA VAL A 81 0.41 -9.22 2.06
C VAL A 81 0.43 -8.45 0.75
N THR A 82 -0.33 -8.96 -0.20
CA THR A 82 -0.75 -8.22 -1.38
C THR A 82 -2.16 -7.69 -1.16
N VAL A 83 -2.31 -6.38 -1.17
CA VAL A 83 -3.59 -5.68 -1.03
C VAL A 83 -4.02 -5.17 -2.39
N THR A 84 -5.26 -5.45 -2.77
CA THR A 84 -5.87 -4.93 -3.99
C THR A 84 -7.02 -4.01 -3.63
N GLY A 85 -7.03 -2.80 -4.15
CA GLY A 85 -7.98 -1.76 -3.76
C GLY A 85 -7.90 -0.52 -4.64
N HIS A 86 -8.48 0.57 -4.18
CA HIS A 86 -8.44 1.88 -4.82
C HIS A 86 -8.20 2.97 -3.77
N LEU A 87 -7.77 4.15 -4.21
CA LEU A 87 -7.62 5.31 -3.32
C LEU A 87 -8.99 5.72 -2.77
N ALA A 88 -9.10 5.89 -1.45
CA ALA A 88 -10.33 6.38 -0.82
C ALA A 88 -10.54 7.86 -1.15
N GLN A 89 -11.79 8.25 -1.43
CA GLN A 89 -12.14 9.61 -1.91
C GLN A 89 -11.85 10.71 -0.87
N ASP A 90 -11.79 10.32 0.39
CA ASP A 90 -11.57 11.13 1.58
C ASP A 90 -10.08 11.24 1.97
N SER A 91 -9.17 10.69 1.14
CA SER A 91 -7.72 10.92 1.26
C SER A 91 -7.40 12.38 0.88
N SER A 92 -7.59 13.30 1.82
CA SER A 92 -7.27 14.72 1.66
C SER A 92 -5.75 14.88 1.61
N GLY A 93 -5.24 15.62 0.61
CA GLY A 93 -3.85 15.60 0.13
C GLY A 93 -2.72 15.94 1.11
N ASP A 94 -3.00 16.28 2.36
CA ASP A 94 -2.01 16.50 3.43
C ASP A 94 -1.91 15.32 4.43
N ALA A 95 -2.86 14.39 4.43
CA ALA A 95 -2.85 13.20 5.29
C ALA A 95 -2.26 11.97 4.57
N ASP A 96 -1.77 10.99 5.34
CA ASP A 96 -1.34 9.71 4.77
C ASP A 96 -2.49 9.08 3.97
N PRO A 97 -2.26 8.70 2.69
CA PRO A 97 -3.34 8.27 1.82
C PRO A 97 -3.95 6.96 2.33
N VAL A 98 -5.26 6.85 2.17
CA VAL A 98 -6.03 5.69 2.59
C VAL A 98 -6.36 4.83 1.37
N LEU A 99 -6.00 3.55 1.44
CA LEU A 99 -6.40 2.56 0.45
C LEU A 99 -7.68 1.86 0.91
N GLN A 100 -8.74 2.00 0.14
CA GLN A 100 -9.94 1.18 0.27
C GLN A 100 -9.68 -0.18 -0.37
N ALA A 101 -9.33 -1.17 0.45
CA ALA A 101 -9.05 -2.52 -0.01
C ALA A 101 -10.33 -3.28 -0.33
N SER A 102 -10.29 -4.00 -1.45
CA SER A 102 -11.33 -4.93 -1.88
C SER A 102 -10.91 -6.38 -1.64
N SER A 103 -9.59 -6.66 -1.60
CA SER A 103 -9.05 -7.99 -1.34
C SER A 103 -7.67 -7.90 -0.71
N ILE A 104 -7.39 -8.84 0.19
CA ILE A 104 -6.08 -9.03 0.82
C ILE A 104 -5.67 -10.50 0.68
N LYS A 105 -4.42 -10.73 0.31
CA LYS A 105 -3.84 -12.08 0.21
C LYS A 105 -2.50 -12.13 0.92
N PRO A 106 -2.31 -13.03 1.90
CA PRO A 106 -0.99 -13.34 2.43
C PRO A 106 -0.09 -13.86 1.32
N VAL A 107 1.15 -13.40 1.29
CA VAL A 107 2.17 -13.84 0.34
C VAL A 107 3.47 -14.10 1.09
N SER A 108 4.36 -14.90 0.49
CA SER A 108 5.74 -14.96 0.97
C SER A 108 6.42 -13.61 0.78
N ALA A 109 7.41 -13.30 1.62
CA ALA A 109 8.25 -12.13 1.43
C ALA A 109 8.78 -12.10 -0.03
N PRO A 110 8.66 -10.96 -0.73
CA PRO A 110 9.17 -10.84 -2.08
C PRO A 110 10.68 -11.02 -2.09
N THR A 111 11.22 -11.57 -3.18
CA THR A 111 12.67 -11.80 -3.35
C THR A 111 13.48 -10.52 -3.16
N ASN A 112 12.91 -9.36 -3.50
CA ASN A 112 13.42 -8.06 -3.12
C ASN A 112 12.45 -7.41 -2.11
N PRO A 113 12.78 -7.35 -0.81
CA PRO A 113 11.96 -6.67 0.19
C PRO A 113 11.97 -5.15 -0.01
N TYR A 114 12.98 -4.64 -0.71
CA TYR A 114 13.08 -3.25 -1.12
C TYR A 114 12.36 -3.03 -2.44
N GLU A 115 11.91 -1.80 -2.61
CA GLU A 115 11.38 -1.29 -3.85
C GLU A 115 12.34 -0.28 -4.44
#